data_AF-A0A523DLS5-F1
#
_entry.id   AF-A0A523DLS5-F1
#
_cell.length_a   1.000
_cell.length_b   1.000
_cell.length_c   1.000
_cell.angle_alpha   90.00
_cell.angle_beta   90.00
_cell.angle_gamma   90.00
#
_symmetry.space_group_name_H-M   'P 1'
#
loop_
_entity.id
_entity.type
_entity.pdbx_description
1 polymer ?
#
loop_
_entity_poly.entity_id
_entity_poly.type
_entity_poly.pdbx_seq_one_letter_code
_entity_poly.pdbx_strand_id
1 'polypeptide(L)'
;MCGSTIQLGSVTNEAGKKPPWWAEIRILEGEIALSHPLEIDATVELSLRDTGPLVHILAETKKAVRWFHRLLEIKDVTGTARMQMGVDGTRFDSIDITGEHLHVEGFMAFGDSHEHALFHVRFHGIGLAIELREGEHHFTLIKPRKWYEERLKLAGTLTNQRHGSGMRGPLPVKRVVSQ
;
A
#
# COMPACT_ATOMS: atom_id res chain seq x y z
N MET A 1 10.43 -22.42 7.88
CA MET A 1 9.65 -21.25 7.43
C MET A 1 8.67 -20.92 8.54
N CYS A 2 8.88 -19.80 9.22
CA CYS A 2 8.04 -19.36 10.34
C CYS A 2 7.16 -18.23 9.80
N GLY A 3 5.91 -18.53 9.46
CA GLY A 3 4.93 -17.51 9.07
C GLY A 3 4.24 -16.97 10.32
N SER A 4 4.08 -15.64 10.39
CA SER A 4 3.30 -14.99 11.46
C SER A 4 1.97 -14.55 10.89
N THR A 5 0.87 -14.97 11.53
CA THR A 5 -0.49 -14.55 11.18
C THR A 5 -1.03 -13.69 12.32
N ILE A 6 -1.50 -12.49 11.98
CA ILE A 6 -2.22 -11.60 12.90
C ILE A 6 -3.67 -11.57 12.45
N GLN A 7 -4.57 -12.02 13.32
CA GLN A 7 -6.02 -11.93 13.11
C GLN A 7 -6.61 -10.89 14.05
N LEU A 8 -7.28 -9.89 13.49
CA LEU A 8 -8.08 -8.95 14.26
C LEU A 8 -9.55 -9.36 14.14
N GLY A 9 -10.12 -9.82 15.26
CA GLY A 9 -11.51 -10.24 15.37
C GLY A 9 -12.34 -9.32 16.26
N SER A 10 -13.61 -9.13 15.88
CA SER A 10 -14.67 -8.49 16.69
C SER A 10 -14.51 -6.98 16.92
N VAL A 11 -14.38 -6.21 15.84
CA VAL A 11 -14.65 -4.76 15.89
C VAL A 11 -16.16 -4.55 15.78
N THR A 12 -16.81 -4.16 16.88
CA THR A 12 -18.24 -3.79 16.91
C THR A 12 -18.40 -2.28 16.83
N ASN A 13 -19.26 -1.77 15.94
CA ASN A 13 -19.71 -0.39 16.01
C ASN A 13 -20.99 -0.30 16.89
N GLU A 14 -21.23 0.85 17.51
CA GLU A 14 -22.42 1.07 18.36
C GLU A 14 -23.73 1.28 17.56
N ALA A 15 -23.75 0.94 16.27
CA ALA A 15 -24.89 1.12 15.37
C ALA A 15 -25.35 -0.21 14.75
N GLY A 16 -25.93 -1.08 15.58
CA GLY A 16 -26.92 -2.08 15.20
C GLY A 16 -26.44 -3.30 14.38
N LYS A 17 -26.72 -4.50 14.91
CA LYS A 17 -26.75 -5.84 14.26
C LYS A 17 -26.10 -5.96 12.86
N LYS A 18 -24.80 -5.72 12.75
CA LYS A 18 -23.98 -6.21 11.63
C LYS A 18 -23.22 -7.47 12.09
N PRO A 19 -23.02 -8.45 11.20
CA PRO A 19 -22.19 -9.61 11.51
C PRO A 19 -20.75 -9.16 11.86
N PRO A 20 -20.01 -9.89 12.71
CA PRO A 20 -18.71 -9.45 13.20
C PRO A 20 -17.75 -9.24 12.04
N TRP A 21 -17.12 -8.07 12.01
CA TRP A 21 -16.11 -7.73 11.02
C TRP A 21 -14.77 -8.40 11.38
N TRP A 22 -14.00 -8.79 10.36
CA TRP A 22 -12.69 -9.40 10.51
C TRP A 22 -11.72 -8.83 9.48
N ALA A 23 -10.44 -8.78 9.88
CA ALA A 23 -9.30 -8.59 9.02
C ALA A 23 -8.16 -9.52 9.45
N GLU A 24 -7.47 -10.07 8.47
CA GLU A 24 -6.35 -10.98 8.63
C GLU A 24 -5.15 -10.44 7.86
N ILE A 25 -4.01 -10.34 8.54
CA ILE A 25 -2.73 -9.98 7.94
C ILE A 25 -1.79 -11.15 8.13
N ARG A 26 -1.22 -11.65 7.04
CA ARG A 26 -0.27 -12.76 7.03
C ARG A 26 1.07 -12.27 6.50
N ILE A 27 2.13 -12.53 7.24
CA ILE A 27 3.49 -12.32 6.76
C ILE A 27 3.87 -13.55 5.95
N LEU A 28 3.98 -13.40 4.63
CA LEU A 28 4.32 -14.49 3.73
C LEU A 28 5.81 -14.84 3.84
N GLU A 29 6.65 -13.82 3.85
CA GLU A 29 8.10 -13.90 3.95
C GLU A 29 8.62 -12.57 4.50
N GLY A 30 9.68 -12.60 5.30
CA GLY A 30 10.31 -11.38 5.78
C GLY A 30 11.19 -11.56 7.00
N GLU A 31 11.92 -10.51 7.31
CA GLU A 31 12.75 -10.39 8.50
C GLU A 31 12.21 -9.27 9.40
N ILE A 32 12.16 -9.56 10.70
CA ILE A 32 11.78 -8.60 11.73
C ILE A 32 12.94 -8.53 12.70
N ALA A 33 13.63 -7.39 12.73
CA ALA A 33 14.64 -7.10 13.74
C ALA A 33 13.99 -6.28 14.85
N LEU A 34 13.77 -6.93 16.00
CA LEU A 34 13.29 -6.29 17.22
C LEU A 34 14.44 -5.52 17.91
N SER A 35 14.94 -4.51 17.21
CA SER A 35 15.97 -3.58 17.67
C SER A 35 15.37 -2.20 17.99
N HIS A 36 16.22 -1.29 18.49
CA HIS A 36 15.91 0.15 18.49
C HIS A 36 16.86 0.78 17.46
N PRO A 37 16.40 1.12 16.26
CA PRO A 37 15.01 1.12 15.77
C PRO A 37 14.45 -0.27 15.42
N LEU A 38 13.12 -0.37 15.42
CA LEU A 38 12.42 -1.54 14.87
C LEU A 38 12.62 -1.57 13.35
N GLU A 39 13.14 -2.68 12.82
CA GLU A 39 13.28 -2.87 11.37
C GLU A 39 12.43 -4.03 10.89
N ILE A 40 11.71 -3.81 9.80
CA ILE A 40 10.86 -4.81 9.15
C ILE A 40 11.11 -4.75 7.64
N ASP A 41 11.43 -5.88 7.00
CA ASP A 41 11.30 -6.06 5.55
C ASP A 41 10.50 -7.33 5.32
N ALA A 42 9.25 -7.19 4.86
CA ALA A 42 8.32 -8.28 4.77
C ALA A 42 7.35 -8.15 3.59
N THR A 43 7.01 -9.29 2.99
CA THR A 43 5.85 -9.40 2.11
C THR A 43 4.64 -9.80 2.94
N VAL A 44 3.59 -9.00 2.87
CA VAL A 44 2.35 -9.21 3.62
C VAL A 44 1.19 -9.49 2.68
N GLU A 45 0.30 -10.36 3.11
CA GLU A 45 -1.02 -10.60 2.53
C GLU A 45 -2.07 -10.08 3.50
N LEU A 46 -3.03 -9.34 2.98
CA LEU A 46 -4.18 -8.80 3.71
C LEU A 46 -5.43 -9.47 3.18
N SER A 47 -6.31 -9.92 4.07
CA SER A 47 -7.68 -10.33 3.76
C SER A 47 -8.61 -9.60 4.72
N LEU A 48 -9.66 -8.98 4.21
CA LEU A 48 -10.61 -8.24 5.03
C LEU A 48 -12.03 -8.43 4.49
N ARG A 49 -12.98 -8.54 5.42
CA ARG A 49 -14.39 -8.77 5.09
C ARG A 49 -14.97 -7.67 4.22
N ASP A 50 -14.80 -6.44 4.67
CA ASP A 50 -15.21 -5.23 3.97
C ASP A 50 -14.38 -4.02 4.40
N THR A 51 -14.27 -3.02 3.55
CA THR A 51 -13.47 -1.80 3.79
C THR A 51 -14.11 -0.81 4.77
N GLY A 52 -15.35 -1.04 5.20
CA GLY A 52 -16.15 -0.10 5.99
C GLY A 52 -15.45 0.36 7.27
N PRO A 53 -15.02 -0.55 8.16
CA PRO A 53 -14.34 -0.20 9.40
C PRO A 53 -13.01 0.52 9.20
N LEU A 54 -12.20 0.13 8.20
CA LEU A 54 -10.93 0.79 7.91
C LEU A 54 -11.14 2.24 7.47
N VAL A 55 -12.09 2.48 6.58
CA VAL A 55 -12.38 3.84 6.12
C VAL A 55 -12.97 4.69 7.25
N HIS A 56 -13.72 4.11 8.19
CA HIS A 56 -14.25 4.88 9.33
C HIS A 56 -13.12 5.43 10.23
N ILE A 57 -12.08 4.63 10.49
CA ILE A 57 -10.88 5.06 11.24
C ILE A 57 -10.16 6.18 10.48
N LEU A 58 -10.05 6.08 9.14
CA LEU A 58 -9.38 7.07 8.31
C LEU A 58 -10.24 8.33 8.03
N ALA A 59 -11.56 8.25 8.15
CA ALA A 59 -12.46 9.37 7.86
C ALA A 59 -12.42 10.47 8.94
N GLU A 60 -11.99 10.13 10.16
CA GLU A 60 -11.81 11.12 11.23
C GLU A 60 -10.60 12.05 10.97
N THR A 61 -9.63 11.65 10.13
CA THR A 61 -8.36 12.36 9.99
C THR A 61 -8.30 13.41 8.87
N LYS A 62 -9.28 13.52 7.95
CA LYS A 62 -9.44 14.69 7.03
C LYS A 62 -10.71 14.60 6.18
N LYS A 63 -11.16 15.76 5.65
CA LYS A 63 -12.27 15.96 4.69
C LYS A 63 -12.03 15.19 3.38
N ALA A 64 -12.16 13.87 3.41
CA ALA A 64 -11.98 13.01 2.27
C ALA A 64 -13.26 13.00 1.41
N VAL A 65 -13.06 13.36 0.15
CA VAL A 65 -14.05 13.69 -0.89
C VAL A 65 -15.21 12.69 -0.97
N ARG A 66 -16.43 13.16 -1.33
CA ARG A 66 -17.68 12.38 -1.48
C ARG A 66 -17.58 11.04 -2.24
N TRP A 67 -16.53 10.78 -3.02
CA TRP A 67 -16.30 9.49 -3.69
C TRP A 67 -15.88 8.36 -2.73
N PHE A 68 -15.30 8.68 -1.56
CA PHE A 68 -14.92 7.70 -0.53
C PHE A 68 -16.12 6.90 0.02
N HIS A 69 -17.34 7.47 -0.01
CA HIS A 69 -18.53 6.74 0.43
C HIS A 69 -18.83 5.48 -0.38
N ARG A 70 -18.37 5.41 -1.64
CA ARG A 70 -18.54 4.21 -2.48
C ARG A 70 -17.45 3.17 -2.25
N LEU A 71 -16.32 3.55 -1.65
CA LEU A 71 -15.31 2.62 -1.16
C LEU A 71 -15.72 1.97 0.17
N LEU A 72 -16.77 2.44 0.87
CA LEU A 72 -17.16 1.96 2.21
C LEU A 72 -17.80 0.57 2.25
N GLU A 73 -18.22 0.03 1.10
CA GLU A 73 -19.04 -1.19 1.04
C GLU A 73 -18.39 -2.30 0.21
N ILE A 74 -17.09 -2.21 -0.06
CA ILE A 74 -16.40 -3.20 -0.90
C ILE A 74 -16.13 -4.43 -0.04
N LYS A 75 -16.71 -5.56 -0.44
CA LYS A 75 -16.60 -6.84 0.24
C LYS A 75 -15.46 -7.68 -0.33
N ASP A 76 -15.06 -8.66 0.47
CA ASP A 76 -14.12 -9.73 0.12
C ASP A 76 -12.82 -9.16 -0.45
N VAL A 77 -12.24 -8.22 0.29
CA VAL A 77 -11.06 -7.51 -0.13
C VAL A 77 -9.82 -8.30 0.27
N THR A 78 -8.95 -8.53 -0.70
CA THR A 78 -7.67 -9.20 -0.51
C THR A 78 -6.57 -8.35 -1.12
N GLY A 79 -5.36 -8.47 -0.62
CA GLY A 79 -4.24 -7.76 -1.23
C GLY A 79 -2.89 -8.22 -0.74
N THR A 80 -1.86 -7.77 -1.44
CA THR A 80 -0.46 -8.02 -1.12
C THR A 80 0.32 -6.72 -1.17
N ALA A 81 1.36 -6.62 -0.34
CA ALA A 81 2.32 -5.53 -0.39
C ALA A 81 3.69 -5.98 0.11
N ARG A 82 4.76 -5.35 -0.37
CA ARG A 82 6.07 -5.41 0.26
C ARG A 82 6.22 -4.23 1.20
N MET A 83 6.39 -4.48 2.48
CA MET A 83 6.56 -3.49 3.52
C MET A 83 8.00 -3.41 3.97
N GLN A 84 8.53 -2.20 4.07
CA GLN A 84 9.83 -1.89 4.63
C GLN A 84 9.67 -0.80 5.69
N MET A 85 10.16 -1.02 6.91
CA MET A 85 10.09 -0.07 8.01
C MET A 85 11.46 0.01 8.69
N GLY A 86 11.88 1.24 9.02
CA GLY A 86 13.12 1.51 9.74
C GLY A 86 13.18 2.95 10.23
N VAL A 87 14.39 3.45 10.52
CA VAL A 87 14.61 4.83 11.00
C VAL A 87 14.08 5.91 10.05
N ASP A 88 14.21 5.68 8.75
CA ASP A 88 13.86 6.70 7.75
C ASP A 88 12.35 6.78 7.46
N GLY A 89 11.58 5.84 8.03
CA GLY A 89 10.13 5.76 7.87
C GLY A 89 9.66 4.40 7.40
N THR A 90 8.47 4.39 6.78
CA THR A 90 7.79 3.19 6.31
C THR A 90 7.49 3.32 4.81
N ARG A 91 7.69 2.23 4.09
CA ARG A 91 7.43 2.11 2.66
C ARG A 91 6.64 0.85 2.38
N PHE A 92 5.67 0.98 1.49
CA PHE A 92 4.88 -0.08 0.91
C PHE A 92 5.04 -0.03 -0.60
N ASP A 93 5.67 -1.07 -1.15
CA ASP A 93 5.82 -1.29 -2.58
C ASP A 93 4.89 -2.40 -3.06
N SER A 94 4.68 -2.43 -4.37
CA SER A 94 3.94 -3.51 -5.03
C SER A 94 2.59 -3.76 -4.36
N ILE A 95 1.92 -2.69 -3.92
CA ILE A 95 0.58 -2.77 -3.36
C ILE A 95 -0.33 -3.24 -4.49
N ASP A 96 -1.01 -4.35 -4.28
CA ASP A 96 -2.08 -4.85 -5.15
C ASP A 96 -3.23 -5.28 -4.24
N ILE A 97 -4.39 -4.66 -4.41
CA ILE A 97 -5.59 -4.93 -3.61
C ILE A 97 -6.74 -5.16 -4.57
N THR A 98 -7.47 -6.24 -4.36
CA THR A 98 -8.65 -6.61 -5.12
C THR A 98 -9.86 -6.73 -4.20
N GLY A 99 -11.05 -6.47 -4.73
CA GLY A 99 -12.31 -6.67 -4.05
C GLY A 99 -13.47 -6.63 -5.03
N GLU A 100 -14.70 -6.66 -4.53
CA GLU A 100 -15.89 -6.58 -5.37
C GLU A 100 -15.87 -5.33 -6.27
N HIS A 101 -15.65 -5.54 -7.57
CA HIS A 101 -15.48 -4.50 -8.59
C HIS A 101 -14.33 -3.50 -8.37
N LEU A 102 -13.45 -3.74 -7.40
CA LEU A 102 -12.31 -2.89 -7.06
C LEU A 102 -11.00 -3.57 -7.42
N HIS A 103 -10.09 -2.80 -8.02
CA HIS A 103 -8.68 -3.15 -8.09
C HIS A 103 -7.86 -1.89 -7.81
N VAL A 104 -6.90 -1.98 -6.89
CA VAL A 104 -5.99 -0.91 -6.52
C VAL A 104 -4.57 -1.42 -6.67
N GLU A 105 -3.75 -0.64 -7.35
CA GLU A 105 -2.30 -0.85 -7.43
C GLU A 105 -1.60 0.41 -6.96
N GLY A 106 -0.45 0.28 -6.30
CA GLY A 106 0.27 1.48 -5.88
C GLY A 106 1.57 1.26 -5.15
N PHE A 107 2.09 2.39 -4.67
CA PHE A 107 3.14 2.45 -3.66
C PHE A 107 2.81 3.57 -2.68
N MET A 108 3.36 3.47 -1.48
CA MET A 108 3.30 4.50 -0.46
C MET A 108 4.63 4.56 0.29
N ALA A 109 5.10 5.75 0.60
CA ALA A 109 6.22 5.97 1.51
C ALA A 109 5.89 7.16 2.42
N PHE A 110 6.09 7.00 3.72
CA PHE A 110 5.89 8.05 4.71
C PHE A 110 6.98 7.99 5.79
N GLY A 111 7.41 9.15 6.26
CA GLY A 111 8.38 9.32 7.34
C GLY A 111 8.42 10.79 7.78
N ASP A 112 9.33 11.14 8.70
CA ASP A 112 9.35 12.43 9.40
C ASP A 112 9.39 13.67 8.50
N SER A 113 9.79 13.55 7.23
CA SER A 113 9.90 14.70 6.32
C SER A 113 9.42 14.44 4.90
N HIS A 114 8.87 13.25 4.62
CA HIS A 114 8.47 12.88 3.27
C HIS A 114 7.24 11.99 3.30
N GLU A 115 6.19 12.43 2.64
CA GLU A 115 5.01 11.64 2.34
C GLU A 115 4.86 11.61 0.82
N HIS A 116 4.89 10.43 0.23
CA HIS A 116 4.61 10.21 -1.19
C HIS A 116 3.82 8.93 -1.36
N ALA A 117 2.63 9.03 -1.93
CA ALA A 117 1.83 7.89 -2.31
C ALA A 117 1.33 8.06 -3.74
N LEU A 118 1.27 6.96 -4.47
CA LEU A 118 0.76 6.93 -5.82
C LEU A 118 -0.11 5.69 -5.99
N PHE A 119 -1.36 5.89 -6.39
CA PHE A 119 -2.34 4.84 -6.54
C PHE A 119 -3.02 4.90 -7.90
N HIS A 120 -3.26 3.74 -8.48
CA HIS A 120 -4.20 3.52 -9.55
C HIS A 120 -5.36 2.69 -9.02
N VAL A 121 -6.56 3.25 -9.10
CA VAL A 121 -7.79 2.66 -8.59
C VAL A 121 -8.72 2.41 -9.77
N ARG A 122 -9.23 1.19 -9.90
CA ARG A 122 -10.27 0.82 -10.85
C ARG A 122 -11.49 0.34 -10.08
N PHE A 123 -12.61 1.01 -10.28
CA PHE A 123 -13.88 0.68 -9.65
C PHE A 123 -15.02 0.65 -10.66
N HIS A 124 -15.69 -0.49 -10.81
CA HIS A 124 -16.86 -0.66 -11.69
C HIS A 124 -16.64 -0.17 -13.14
N GLY A 125 -15.40 -0.31 -13.65
CA GLY A 125 -14.98 0.14 -14.98
C GLY A 125 -14.44 1.58 -15.05
N ILE A 126 -14.57 2.37 -13.99
CA ILE A 126 -14.01 3.72 -13.88
C ILE A 126 -12.60 3.62 -13.32
N GLY A 127 -11.63 4.24 -13.99
CA GLY A 127 -10.27 4.39 -13.48
C GLY A 127 -10.05 5.76 -12.84
N LEU A 128 -9.25 5.79 -11.78
CA LEU A 128 -8.78 6.98 -11.08
C LEU A 128 -7.30 6.79 -10.77
N ALA A 129 -6.49 7.82 -10.95
CA ALA A 129 -5.14 7.84 -10.40
C ALA A 129 -5.00 8.99 -9.39
N ILE A 130 -4.27 8.71 -8.32
CA ILE A 130 -4.10 9.58 -7.16
C ILE A 130 -2.61 9.69 -6.87
N GLU A 131 -2.10 10.90 -6.72
CA GLU A 131 -0.80 11.15 -6.10
C GLU A 131 -1.01 12.00 -4.85
N LEU A 132 -0.40 11.59 -3.76
CA LEU A 132 -0.28 12.35 -2.54
C LEU A 132 1.18 12.66 -2.35
N ARG A 133 1.54 13.94 -2.26
CA ARG A 133 2.92 14.34 -2.05
C ARG A 133 2.97 15.59 -1.18
N GLU A 134 3.72 15.53 -0.07
CA GLU A 134 3.95 16.69 0.81
C GLU A 134 2.62 17.35 1.28
N GLY A 135 1.58 16.53 1.51
CA GLY A 135 0.24 16.99 1.89
C GLY A 135 -0.64 17.51 0.74
N GLU A 136 -0.12 17.62 -0.48
CA GLU A 136 -0.90 17.93 -1.67
C GLU A 136 -1.48 16.67 -2.31
N HIS A 137 -2.76 16.75 -2.72
CA HIS A 137 -3.46 15.65 -3.37
C HIS A 137 -3.78 16.00 -4.83
N HIS A 138 -3.30 15.17 -5.76
CA HIS A 138 -3.64 15.26 -7.18
C HIS A 138 -4.47 14.06 -7.63
N PHE A 139 -5.53 14.32 -8.39
CA PHE A 139 -6.47 13.31 -8.87
C PHE A 139 -6.64 13.43 -10.38
N THR A 140 -6.61 12.32 -11.11
CA THR A 140 -6.96 12.30 -12.54
C THR A 140 -7.86 11.14 -12.91
N LEU A 141 -8.89 11.44 -13.70
CA LEU A 141 -9.77 10.48 -14.37
C LEU A 141 -9.44 10.34 -15.86
N ILE A 142 -8.55 11.20 -16.39
CA ILE A 142 -8.18 11.22 -17.80
C ILE A 142 -6.98 10.30 -18.00
N LYS A 143 -7.18 9.19 -18.72
CA LYS A 143 -6.15 8.16 -18.96
C LYS A 143 -5.39 7.79 -17.66
N PRO A 144 -6.11 7.43 -16.59
CA PRO A 144 -5.57 7.29 -15.24
C PRO A 144 -4.41 6.30 -15.19
N ARG A 145 -4.53 5.17 -15.91
CA ARG A 145 -3.47 4.17 -16.03
C ARG A 145 -2.17 4.74 -16.58
N LYS A 146 -2.25 5.47 -17.70
CA LYS A 146 -1.07 6.05 -18.35
C LYS A 146 -0.39 7.07 -17.44
N TRP A 147 -1.18 7.93 -16.80
CA TRP A 147 -0.69 8.93 -15.88
C TRP A 147 0.01 8.29 -14.67
N TYR A 148 -0.59 7.24 -14.09
CA TYR A 148 0.00 6.46 -13.01
C TYR A 148 1.35 5.84 -13.42
N GLU A 149 1.42 5.18 -14.57
CA GLU A 149 2.65 4.56 -15.07
C GLU A 149 3.78 5.57 -15.29
N GLU A 150 3.46 6.75 -15.82
CA GLU A 150 4.42 7.84 -15.98
C GLU A 150 4.98 8.31 -14.63
N ARG A 151 4.11 8.50 -13.63
CA ARG A 151 4.49 8.91 -12.27
C ARG A 151 5.28 7.84 -11.54
N LEU A 152 4.92 6.57 -11.71
CA LEU A 152 5.62 5.44 -11.09
C LEU A 152 7.07 5.34 -11.59
N LYS A 153 7.31 5.55 -12.89
CA LYS A 153 8.66 5.60 -13.46
C LYS A 153 9.50 6.73 -12.87
N LEU A 154 8.90 7.91 -12.65
CA LEU A 154 9.56 9.04 -12.02
C LEU A 154 9.92 8.74 -10.56
N ALA A 155 9.00 8.13 -9.80
CA ALA A 155 9.24 7.75 -8.40
C ALA A 155 10.34 6.68 -8.25
N GLY A 156 10.37 5.67 -9.13
CA GLY A 156 11.42 4.65 -9.14
C GLY A 156 12.81 5.22 -9.47
N THR A 157 12.87 6.21 -10.36
CA THR A 157 14.13 6.90 -10.72
C THR A 157 14.67 7.71 -9.54
N LEU A 158 13.81 8.38 -8.76
CA LEU A 158 14.19 9.15 -7.58
C LEU A 158 14.66 8.27 -6.42
N THR A 159 14.07 7.08 -6.26
CA THR A 159 14.48 6.10 -5.23
C THR A 159 15.90 5.58 -5.49
N ASN A 160 16.24 5.31 -6.76
CA ASN A 160 17.58 4.84 -7.14
C ASN A 160 18.68 5.93 -7.02
N GLN A 161 18.31 7.21 -7.08
CA GLN A 161 19.24 8.34 -6.92
C GLN A 161 19.55 8.64 -5.45
N ARG A 162 18.61 8.41 -4.51
CA ARG A 162 18.83 8.67 -3.07
C ARG A 162 19.60 7.56 -2.35
N HIS A 163 19.61 6.34 -2.89
CA HIS A 163 20.42 5.23 -2.38
C HIS A 163 21.90 5.28 -2.87
N GLY A 164 22.29 6.36 -3.56
CA GLY A 164 23.62 6.54 -4.17
C GLY A 164 24.63 7.33 -3.33
N SER A 165 24.45 7.46 -2.01
CA SER A 165 25.44 8.12 -1.13
C SER A 165 25.82 7.21 0.05
N GLY A 166 26.53 6.14 -0.29
CA GLY A 166 27.06 5.16 0.65
C GLY A 166 27.66 4.01 -0.15
N MET A 167 28.97 4.07 -0.40
CA MET A 167 29.68 3.09 -1.23
C MET A 167 29.37 1.63 -0.86
N ARG A 168 28.80 0.88 -1.81
CA ARG A 168 29.22 -0.48 -2.16
C ARG A 168 28.80 -0.73 -3.62
N GLY A 169 29.80 -0.91 -4.49
CA GLY A 169 29.62 -1.00 -5.94
C GLY A 169 28.76 -2.19 -6.39
N PRO A 170 28.24 -2.17 -7.63
CA PRO A 170 27.42 -3.25 -8.14
C PRO A 170 28.25 -4.53 -8.30
N LEU A 171 27.72 -5.65 -7.82
CA LEU A 171 28.20 -6.98 -8.20
C LEU A 171 27.97 -7.15 -9.72
N PRO A 172 28.97 -7.63 -10.48
CA PRO A 172 28.81 -7.81 -11.92
C PRO A 172 27.83 -8.94 -12.22
N VAL A 173 26.76 -8.61 -12.95
CA VAL A 173 25.88 -9.59 -13.59
C VAL A 173 26.69 -10.31 -14.67
N LYS A 174 27.12 -11.55 -14.40
CA LYS A 174 27.65 -12.43 -15.45
C LYS A 174 26.51 -12.74 -16.43
N ARG A 175 26.63 -12.17 -17.64
CA ARG A 175 25.84 -12.57 -18.80
C ARG A 175 26.23 -14.00 -19.17
N VAL A 176 25.37 -14.97 -18.87
CA VAL A 176 25.45 -16.30 -19.47
C VAL A 176 25.06 -16.15 -20.94
N VAL A 177 26.06 -16.28 -21.81
CA VAL A 177 25.84 -16.53 -23.23
C VAL A 177 25.65 -18.04 -23.35
N SER A 178 24.44 -18.45 -23.74
CA SER A 178 24.20 -19.82 -24.22
C SER A 178 24.23 -19.80 -25.73
N GLN A 179 25.27 -20.48 -26.25
CA GLN A 179 25.47 -21.17 -27.53
C GLN A 179 24.94 -20.52 -28.83
#